data_AF-A0A0W8FQ93-F1
#
_entry.id   AF-A0A0W8FQ93-F1
#
_cell.length_a   1.000
_cell.length_b   1.000
_cell.length_c   1.000
_cell.angle_alpha   90.00
_cell.angle_beta   90.00
_cell.angle_gamma   90.00
#
_symmetry.space_group_name_H-M   'P 1'
#
loop_
_entity.id
_entity.type
_entity.pdbx_description
1 polymer ?
#
loop_
_entity_poly.entity_id
_entity_poly.type
_entity_poly.pdbx_seq_one_letter_code
_entity_poly.pdbx_strand_id
1 'polypeptide(L)' 'MLIIEVDGITHDNEFSHTKDIQREEQLARAGFKIVRLTDEEVLNNMGGVLLRLEEVIYDMETSTPLIPRQRGTL' A
#
# COMPACT_ATOMS: atom_id res chain seq x y z
N MET A 1 -0.66 -9.04 -0.27
CA MET A 1 -1.88 -8.28 -0.64
C MET A 1 -1.49 -6.81 -0.63
N LEU A 2 -1.87 -6.04 -1.65
CA LEU A 2 -1.47 -4.63 -1.78
C LEU A 2 -2.59 -3.72 -1.26
N ILE A 3 -2.24 -2.76 -0.41
CA ILE A 3 -3.10 -1.67 0.07
C ILE A 3 -2.54 -0.37 -0.52
N ILE A 4 -3.41 0.45 -1.10
CA ILE A 4 -3.04 1.77 -1.64
C ILE A 4 -3.83 2.82 -0.85
N GLU A 5 -3.12 3.78 -0.27
CA GLU A 5 -3.70 4.89 0.48
C GLU A 5 -3.34 6.19 -0.25
N VAL A 6 -4.32 7.10 -0.37
CA VAL A 6 -4.10 8.45 -0.91
C VAL A 6 -4.23 9.44 0.24
N ASP A 7 -3.13 10.12 0.58
CA ASP A 7 -3.08 11.12 1.63
C ASP A 7 -3.70 12.42 1.15
N GLY A 8 -4.93 12.66 1.64
CA GLY A 8 -5.61 13.94 1.57
C GLY A 8 -5.04 14.95 2.57
N ILE A 9 -4.99 16.23 2.20
CA ILE A 9 -4.43 17.37 2.98
C ILE A 9 -4.98 17.57 4.42
N THR A 10 -5.84 16.69 4.92
CA THR A 10 -6.18 16.57 6.34
C THR A 10 -5.04 15.93 7.14
N HIS A 11 -3.89 16.61 7.16
CA HIS A 11 -2.93 16.52 8.25
C HIS A 11 -3.61 17.12 9.48
N ASP A 12 -4.40 16.32 10.21
CA ASP A 12 -4.77 16.67 11.57
C ASP A 12 -4.05 15.76 12.55
N ASN A 13 -3.10 16.41 13.22
CA ASN A 13 -2.42 16.05 14.46
C ASN A 13 -1.30 15.01 14.42
N GLU A 14 -0.15 15.51 14.88
CA GLU A 14 1.00 14.81 15.47
C GLU A 14 0.63 13.69 16.48
N PHE A 15 -0.64 13.53 16.85
CA PHE A 15 -1.19 12.42 17.65
C PHE A 15 -1.42 11.10 16.88
N SER A 16 -1.45 11.11 15.55
CA SER A 16 -1.70 9.90 14.73
C SER A 16 -0.44 9.07 14.45
N HIS A 17 0.76 9.63 14.56
CA HIS A 17 2.01 8.95 14.23
C HIS A 17 2.19 7.60 14.94
N THR A 18 1.90 7.53 16.25
CA THR A 18 2.10 6.28 17.01
C THR A 18 1.07 5.22 16.66
N LYS A 19 -0.17 5.61 16.32
CA LYS A 19 -1.23 4.68 15.92
C LYS A 19 -1.04 4.21 14.48
N ASP A 20 -0.58 5.08 13.59
CA ASP A 20 -0.30 4.74 12.19
C ASP A 20 0.91 3.80 12.09
N ILE A 21 1.97 4.03 12.85
CA ILE A 21 3.13 3.11 12.90
C ILE A 21 2.68 1.73 13.38
N GLN A 22 1.92 1.65 14.48
CA GLN A 22 1.43 0.36 14.99
C GLN A 22 0.52 -0.35 14.00
N ARG A 23 -0.35 0.38 13.32
CA ARG A 23 -1.25 -0.17 12.29
C ARG A 23 -0.46 -0.69 11.09
N GLU A 24 0.51 0.08 10.63
CA GLU A 24 1.38 -0.30 9.52
C GLU A 24 2.23 -1.53 9.85
N GLU A 25 2.81 -1.58 11.05
CA GLU A 25 3.53 -2.75 11.53
C GLU A 25 2.64 -4.00 11.66
N GLN A 26 1.39 -3.84 12.10
CA GLN A 26 0.43 -4.95 12.17
C GLN A 26 0.05 -5.46 10.78
N LEU A 27 -0.21 -4.56 9.83
CA LEU A 27 -0.53 -4.91 8.45
C LEU A 27 0.68 -5.55 7.74
N ALA A 28 1.88 -5.02 7.94
CA ALA A 28 3.11 -5.62 7.42
C ALA A 28 3.32 -7.04 7.96
N ARG A 29 3.14 -7.26 9.28
CA ARG A 29 3.21 -8.60 9.89
C ARG A 29 2.13 -9.55 9.36
N ALA A 30 0.98 -9.03 8.96
CA ALA A 30 -0.09 -9.81 8.34
C ALA A 30 0.13 -10.07 6.82
N GLY A 31 1.25 -9.63 6.24
CA GLY A 31 1.61 -9.87 4.84
C GLY A 31 0.97 -8.89 3.85
N PHE A 32 0.57 -7.71 4.33
CA PHE A 32 0.14 -6.60 3.49
C PHE A 32 1.34 -5.70 3.14
N LYS A 33 1.39 -5.23 1.89
CA LYS A 33 2.29 -4.18 1.45
C LYS A 33 1.44 -2.91 1.28
N ILE A 34 1.88 -1.79 1.86
CA ILE A 34 1.17 -0.51 1.79
C ILE A 34 1.95 0.43 0.87
N VAL A 35 1.24 1.09 -0.05
CA VAL A 35 1.78 2.19 -0.87
C VAL A 35 0.95 3.43 -0.58
N ARG A 36 1.61 4.46 -0.04
CA ARG A 36 1.01 5.78 0.16
C ARG A 36 1.36 6.70 -1.01
N LEU A 37 0.34 7.38 -1.51
CA LEU A 37 0.42 8.36 -2.58
C LEU A 37 -0.14 9.68 -2.05
N THR A 38 0.49 10.79 -2.40
CA THR A 38 -0.05 12.11 -2.07
C THR A 38 -1.14 12.51 -3.07
N ASP A 39 -2.06 13.39 -2.64
CA ASP A 39 -3.00 14.05 -3.56
C ASP A 39 -2.27 14.68 -4.75
N GLU A 40 -1.10 15.30 -4.54
CA GLU A 40 -0.32 15.94 -5.60
C GLU A 40 0.19 14.92 -6.63
N GLU A 41 0.73 13.79 -6.19
CA GLU A 41 1.14 12.70 -7.09
C GLU A 41 -0.04 12.19 -7.92
N VAL A 42 -1.19 12.00 -7.29
CA VAL A 42 -2.39 11.48 -7.98
C VAL A 42 -2.96 12.50 -8.96
N LEU A 43 -3.03 13.77 -8.57
CA LEU A 43 -3.63 14.84 -9.38
C LEU A 43 -2.72 15.32 -10.50
N ASN A 44 -1.41 15.36 -10.29
CA ASN A 44 -0.47 15.99 -11.22
C ASN A 44 0.55 15.05 -11.86
N ASN A 45 0.71 13.81 -11.36
CA ASN A 45 1.71 12.88 -11.87
C ASN A 45 1.22 11.42 -11.93
N MET A 46 0.11 11.20 -12.64
CA MET A 46 -0.44 9.85 -12.74
C MET A 46 0.46 8.84 -13.47
N GLY A 47 1.30 9.29 -14.39
CA GLY A 47 2.33 8.44 -14.98
C GLY A 47 3.29 7.89 -13.93
N GLY A 48 3.79 8.73 -13.01
CA GLY A 48 4.66 8.30 -11.92
C GLY A 48 3.96 7.37 -10.93
N VAL A 49 2.68 7.60 -10.64
CA VAL A 49 1.88 6.70 -9.81
C VAL A 49 1.77 5.32 -10.42
N LEU A 50 1.46 5.22 -11.72
CA LEU A 50 1.35 3.94 -12.41
C LEU A 50 2.67 3.17 -12.40
N LEU A 51 3.78 3.82 -12.76
CA LEU A 51 5.12 3.21 -12.75
C LEU A 51 5.47 2.65 -11.37
N ARG A 52 5.23 3.43 -10.31
CA ARG A 52 5.48 3.00 -8.93
C ARG A 52 4.66 1.79 -8.54
N LEU A 53 3.39 1.73 -8.95
CA LEU A 53 2.52 0.58 -8.68
C LEU A 53 2.95 -0.66 -9.47
N GLU A 54 3.36 -0.50 -10.73
CA GLU A 54 3.89 -1.59 -11.57
C GLU A 54 5.13 -2.21 -10.92
N GLU A 55 6.10 -1.39 -10.49
CA GLU A 55 7.30 -1.85 -9.78
C GLU A 55 6.94 -2.62 -8.51
N VAL A 56 6.03 -2.08 -7.70
CA VAL A 56 5.60 -2.71 -6.46
C VAL A 56 4.95 -4.08 -6.70
N ILE A 57 4.11 -4.19 -7.74
CA ILE A 57 3.43 -5.43 -8.12
C ILE A 57 4.45 -6.44 -8.64
N TYR A 58 5.38 -6.02 -9.51
CA TYR A 58 6.43 -6.87 -10.04
C TYR A 58 7.30 -7.47 -8.93
N ASP A 59 7.71 -6.68 -7.95
CA ASP A 59 8.45 -7.17 -6.78
C ASP A 59 7.66 -8.20 -5.98
N MET A 60 6.35 -7.99 -5.83
CA MET A 60 5.47 -8.91 -5.09
C MET A 60 5.32 -10.25 -5.82
N GLU A 61 5.16 -10.22 -7.13
CA GLU A 61 5.04 -11.42 -7.97
C GLU A 61 6.35 -12.20 -8.03
N THR A 62 7.50 -11.52 -8.09
CA THR A 62 8.81 -12.17 -8.15
C THR A 62 9.27 -12.72 -6.79
N SER A 63 8.85 -12.10 -5.68
CA SER A 63 9.25 -12.50 -4.32
C SER A 63 8.33 -13.55 -3.69
N THR A 64 7.14 -13.78 -4.25
CA THR A 64 6.17 -14.76 -3.72
C THR A 64 6.15 -15.98 -4.64
N PRO A 65 6.53 -17.20 -4.20
CA PRO A 65 6.26 -18.39 -5.00
C PRO A 65 4.75 -18.45 -5.24
N LEU A 66 4.35 -18.65 -6.49
CA LEU A 66 2.95 -18.75 -6.92
C LEU A 66 2.26 -19.91 -6.18
N ILE A 67 1.80 -19.67 -4.96
CA ILE A 67 0.82 -20.52 -4.30
C ILE A 67 -0.50 -19.79 -4.52
N PRO A 68 -1.34 -20.24 -5.48
CA PRO A 68 -2.66 -19.67 -5.66
C PRO A 68 -3.40 -19.76 -4.33
N ARG A 69 -3.79 -18.60 -3.78
CA ARG A 69 -4.70 -18.58 -2.63
C ARG A 69 -5.99 -19.25 -3.10
N GLN A 70 -6.27 -20.45 -2.60
CA GLN A 70 -7.56 -21.08 -2.81
C GLN A 70 -8.62 -20.11 -2.27
N ARG A 71 -9.36 -19.47 -3.18
CA ARG A 71 -10.59 -18.78 -2.80
C ARG A 71 -11.47 -19.86 -2.17
N GLY A 72 -11.86 -19.65 -0.91
CA GLY A 72 -12.82 -20.51 -0.25
C GLY A 72 -14.13 -20.50 -1.03
N THR A 73 -14.36 -21.54 -1.82
CA THR A 73 -15.70 -21.93 -2.25
C THR A 73 -16.38 -22.59 -1.06
N LEU A 74 -17.42 -21.92 -0.54
CA LEU A 74 -18.46 -22.55 0.28
C LEU A 74 -19.31 -23.47 -0.58
#